data_AF-A0A967BMY5-F1
#
_entry.id   AF-A0A967BMY5-F1
#
_cell.length_a   1.000
_cell.length_b   1.000
_cell.length_c   1.000
_cell.angle_alpha   90.00
_cell.angle_beta   90.00
_cell.angle_gamma   90.00
#
_symmetry.space_group_name_H-M   'P 1'
#
loop_
_entity.id
_entity.type
_entity.pdbx_description
1 polymer ?
#
loop_
_entity_poly.entity_id
_entity_poly.type
_entity_poly.pdbx_seq_one_letter_code
_entity_poly.pdbx_strand_id
1 'polypeptide(L)'
;MSQSALYMKCRPQAVDAWPIAEKYNRVFIGYPVWKPDTLDENITTGLKRYFYDISIETPSSKVWHLLKRGYRSMVTRHSNLIMKIKIGDFVIIPRPGDGNCHISKIISGFEVSDSPDWAEDYLELRRDNKL
;
A
#
# COMPACT_ATOMS: atom_id res chain seq x y z
N MET A 1 -9.86 23.09 -11.60
CA MET A 1 -9.87 21.98 -10.61
C MET A 1 -8.62 22.11 -9.76
N SER A 2 -8.69 22.03 -8.43
CA SER A 2 -7.47 22.04 -7.61
C SER A 2 -6.78 20.68 -7.66
N GLN A 3 -5.48 20.67 -7.88
CA GLN A 3 -4.64 19.48 -7.79
C GLN A 3 -4.08 19.36 -6.37
N SER A 4 -3.99 18.14 -5.87
CA SER A 4 -3.40 17.81 -4.57
C SER A 4 -2.07 17.07 -4.77
N ALA A 5 -1.24 17.08 -3.72
CA ALA A 5 -0.01 16.31 -3.67
C ALA A 5 -0.06 15.31 -2.51
N LEU A 6 0.17 14.04 -2.83
CA LEU A 6 0.32 12.93 -1.90
C LEU A 6 1.80 12.73 -1.58
N TYR A 7 2.17 12.85 -0.31
CA TYR A 7 3.53 12.55 0.14
C TYR A 7 3.64 11.12 0.64
N MET A 8 4.55 10.35 0.05
CA MET A 8 4.74 8.93 0.36
C MET A 8 6.19 8.60 0.66
N LYS A 9 6.43 7.96 1.80
CA LYS A 9 7.77 7.48 2.18
C LYS A 9 8.24 6.27 1.36
N CYS A 10 7.32 5.53 0.75
CA CYS A 10 7.59 4.25 0.07
C CYS A 10 8.36 3.24 0.95
N ARG A 11 8.03 3.20 2.25
CA ARG A 11 8.70 2.35 3.24
C ARG A 11 7.75 1.46 4.06
N PRO A 12 7.12 0.45 3.44
CA PRO A 12 6.33 -0.53 4.19
C PRO A 12 7.16 -1.25 5.24
N GLN A 13 6.64 -1.37 6.47
CA GLN A 13 7.32 -2.12 7.55
C GLN A 13 8.79 -1.69 7.73
N ALA A 14 9.08 -0.40 7.49
CA ALA A 14 10.41 0.21 7.50
C ALA A 14 11.39 -0.25 6.39
N VAL A 15 10.94 -1.06 5.43
CA VAL A 15 11.74 -1.53 4.30
C VAL A 15 11.53 -0.66 3.07
N ASP A 16 12.61 -0.40 2.34
CA ASP A 16 12.60 0.46 1.17
C ASP A 16 12.01 -0.23 -0.06
N ALA A 17 10.74 0.08 -0.38
CA ALA A 17 10.03 -0.49 -1.52
C ALA A 17 10.14 0.35 -2.80
N TRP A 18 11.02 1.37 -2.81
CA TRP A 18 11.23 2.20 -4.00
C TRP A 18 11.56 1.40 -5.28
N PRO A 19 12.47 0.39 -5.26
CA PRO A 19 12.79 -0.36 -6.48
C PRO A 19 11.57 -1.04 -7.12
N ILE A 20 10.64 -1.51 -6.28
CA ILE A 20 9.38 -2.13 -6.72
C ILE A 20 8.44 -1.04 -7.27
N ALA A 21 8.27 0.07 -6.54
CA ALA A 21 7.44 1.18 -6.99
C ALA A 21 7.89 1.73 -8.35
N GLU A 22 9.20 1.83 -8.55
CA GLU A 22 9.83 2.25 -9.81
C GLU A 22 9.63 1.21 -10.92
N LYS A 23 9.95 -0.07 -10.67
CA LYS A 23 9.82 -1.16 -11.65
C LYS A 23 8.39 -1.29 -12.19
N TYR A 24 7.38 -1.20 -11.32
CA TYR A 24 5.98 -1.39 -11.68
C TYR A 24 5.21 -0.10 -11.94
N ASN A 25 5.86 1.06 -11.78
CA ASN A 25 5.24 2.38 -11.89
C ASN A 25 3.96 2.51 -11.03
N ARG A 26 4.04 2.02 -9.79
CA ARG A 26 2.92 1.94 -8.83
C ARG A 26 3.34 2.48 -7.47
N VAL A 27 2.39 3.06 -6.75
CA VAL A 27 2.58 3.47 -5.36
C VAL A 27 1.60 2.74 -4.45
N PHE A 28 2.09 2.33 -3.29
CA PHE A 28 1.34 1.47 -2.37
C PHE A 28 0.83 2.28 -1.17
N ILE A 29 -0.50 2.29 -0.99
CA ILE A 29 -1.15 2.85 0.21
C ILE A 29 -1.84 1.72 0.95
N GLY A 30 -1.65 1.65 2.26
CA GLY A 30 -2.25 0.59 3.06
C GLY A 30 -1.76 -0.77 2.61
N TYR A 31 -0.52 -1.09 2.97
CA TYR A 31 0.05 -2.40 2.72
C TYR A 31 -0.84 -3.46 3.36
N PRO A 32 -0.98 -4.65 2.73
CA PRO A 32 -1.81 -5.70 3.29
C PRO A 32 -1.32 -5.93 4.69
N VAL A 33 -2.24 -6.13 5.59
CA VAL A 33 -1.86 -6.15 6.99
C VAL A 33 -1.58 -7.60 7.23
N TRP A 34 -0.35 -7.93 6.87
CA TRP A 34 0.30 -9.19 7.11
C TRP A 34 0.08 -9.49 8.58
N LYS A 35 -0.92 -10.34 8.87
CA LYS A 35 -1.05 -10.95 10.18
C LYS A 35 0.19 -11.83 10.31
N PRO A 36 1.06 -11.57 11.31
CA PRO A 36 2.31 -12.31 11.47
C PRO A 36 2.08 -13.83 11.56
N ASP A 37 0.87 -14.21 11.98
CA ASP A 37 0.48 -15.56 12.36
C ASP A 37 -0.21 -16.35 11.23
N THR A 38 -0.33 -15.81 10.00
CA THR A 38 -1.08 -16.44 8.89
C THR A 38 -0.32 -16.48 7.56
N LEU A 39 1.01 -16.45 7.61
CA LEU A 39 1.83 -16.75 6.43
C LEU A 39 1.70 -18.25 6.12
N ASP A 40 0.73 -18.57 5.26
CA ASP A 40 0.75 -19.81 4.52
C ASP A 40 1.74 -19.65 3.35
N GLU A 41 2.37 -20.73 2.93
CA GLU A 41 3.44 -20.76 1.92
C GLU A 41 2.97 -20.30 0.53
N ASN A 42 1.65 -20.11 0.36
CA ASN A 42 0.94 -19.82 -0.89
C ASN A 42 0.42 -18.37 -1.00
N ILE A 43 1.19 -17.37 -0.56
CA ILE A 43 0.80 -15.95 -0.66
C ILE A 43 0.49 -15.50 -2.09
N THR A 44 1.10 -16.13 -3.10
CA THR A 44 0.88 -15.80 -4.51
C THR A 44 -0.56 -16.04 -4.98
N THR A 45 -1.31 -16.87 -4.26
CA THR A 45 -2.72 -17.17 -4.52
C THR A 45 -3.63 -16.61 -3.42
N GLY A 46 -4.21 -15.44 -3.65
CA GLY A 46 -5.29 -14.93 -2.80
C GLY A 46 -4.91 -13.82 -1.83
N LEU A 47 -3.99 -12.93 -2.23
CA LEU A 47 -3.63 -11.75 -1.43
C LEU A 47 -4.85 -10.91 -1.02
N LYS A 48 -5.91 -10.88 -1.84
CA LYS A 48 -7.18 -10.20 -1.52
C LYS A 48 -7.82 -10.65 -0.21
N ARG A 49 -7.57 -11.89 0.23
CA ARG A 49 -8.06 -12.40 1.52
C ARG A 49 -7.33 -11.76 2.70
N TYR A 50 -6.15 -11.21 2.45
CA TYR A 50 -5.30 -10.48 3.41
C TYR A 50 -5.37 -8.96 3.22
N PHE A 51 -5.88 -8.50 2.07
CA PHE A 51 -6.20 -7.11 1.82
C PHE A 51 -7.62 -6.79 2.27
N TYR A 52 -7.73 -5.84 3.19
CA TYR A 52 -8.99 -5.15 3.37
C TYR A 52 -9.09 -4.09 2.27
N ASP A 53 -10.14 -4.14 1.44
CA ASP A 53 -10.37 -3.11 0.43
C ASP A 53 -10.76 -1.79 1.12
N ILE A 54 -9.74 -0.96 1.31
CA ILE A 54 -9.82 0.32 1.97
C ILE A 54 -10.48 1.40 1.11
N SER A 55 -10.73 1.13 -0.18
CA SER A 55 -11.51 2.02 -1.02
C SER A 55 -13.03 1.90 -0.78
N ILE A 56 -13.46 0.83 -0.10
CA ILE A 56 -14.86 0.62 0.27
C ILE A 56 -15.18 1.40 1.55
N GLU A 57 -16.16 2.30 1.44
CA GLU A 57 -16.59 3.23 2.49
C GLU A 57 -17.10 2.52 3.77
N THR A 58 -17.56 1.27 3.63
CA THR A 58 -18.05 0.43 4.73
C THR A 58 -17.50 -1.00 4.65
N PRO A 59 -16.56 -1.38 5.52
CA PRO A 59 -16.20 -2.78 5.72
C PRO A 59 -17.44 -3.60 6.00
N SER A 60 -17.60 -4.74 5.32
CA SER A 60 -18.55 -5.74 5.82
C SER A 60 -18.20 -6.03 7.28
N SER A 61 -19.14 -5.75 8.18
CA SER A 61 -18.94 -5.58 9.63
C SER A 61 -18.22 -6.75 10.31
N LYS A 62 -18.23 -7.94 9.71
CA LYS A 62 -17.66 -9.17 10.26
C LYS A 62 -16.15 -9.10 10.52
N VAL A 63 -15.38 -8.39 9.70
CA VAL A 63 -13.90 -8.33 9.85
C VAL A 63 -13.47 -7.13 10.71
N TRP A 64 -14.23 -6.03 10.68
CA TRP A 64 -13.88 -4.79 11.38
C TRP A 64 -13.75 -4.97 12.89
N HIS A 65 -14.63 -5.77 13.50
CA HIS A 65 -14.61 -6.03 14.93
C HIS A 65 -13.40 -6.88 15.39
N LEU A 66 -12.78 -7.63 14.48
CA LEU A 66 -11.61 -8.46 14.77
C LEU A 66 -10.29 -7.66 14.77
N LEU A 67 -10.32 -6.41 14.29
CA LEU A 67 -9.14 -5.57 14.21
C LEU A 67 -8.84 -4.91 15.56
N LYS A 68 -7.57 -4.96 16.01
CA LYS A 68 -7.09 -4.22 17.19
C LYS A 68 -7.33 -2.71 17.01
N ARG A 69 -7.58 -1.96 18.10
CA ARG A 69 -7.97 -0.53 18.04
C ARG A 69 -6.97 0.35 17.28
N GLY A 70 -5.67 0.18 17.52
CA GLY A 70 -4.62 0.91 16.79
C GLY A 70 -4.60 0.58 15.30
N TYR A 71 -4.93 -0.67 14.97
CA TYR A 71 -4.98 -1.15 13.60
C TYR A 71 -6.17 -0.56 12.82
N ARG A 72 -7.36 -0.47 13.44
CA ARG A 72 -8.53 0.22 12.85
C ARG A 72 -8.23 1.68 12.49
N SER A 73 -7.54 2.40 13.38
CA SER A 73 -7.20 3.81 13.14
C SER A 73 -6.31 3.99 11.92
N MET A 74 -5.33 3.10 11.71
CA MET A 74 -4.47 3.10 10.54
C MET A 74 -5.28 2.85 9.25
N VAL A 75 -6.14 1.83 9.27
CA VAL A 75 -6.99 1.48 8.12
C VAL A 75 -7.90 2.66 7.74
N THR A 76 -8.60 3.26 8.70
CA THR A 76 -9.45 4.44 8.46
C THR A 76 -8.67 5.61 7.88
N ARG A 77 -7.45 5.87 8.36
CA ARG A 77 -6.59 6.94 7.80
C ARG A 77 -6.22 6.67 6.35
N HIS A 78 -5.88 5.43 6.00
CA HIS A 78 -5.57 5.06 4.63
C HIS A 78 -6.80 5.13 3.71
N SER A 79 -7.97 4.67 4.16
CA SER A 79 -9.23 4.82 3.42
C SER A 79 -9.54 6.29 3.12
N ASN A 80 -9.49 7.14 4.14
CA ASN A 80 -9.75 8.58 3.99
C ASN A 80 -8.74 9.27 3.07
N LEU A 81 -7.50 8.76 3.01
CA LEU A 81 -6.48 9.26 2.10
C LEU A 81 -6.81 8.86 0.65
N ILE A 82 -7.09 7.59 0.41
CA ILE A 82 -7.44 7.05 -0.92
C ILE A 82 -8.66 7.74 -1.49
N MET A 83 -9.72 7.94 -0.70
CA MET A 83 -10.95 8.61 -1.15
C MET A 83 -10.74 10.08 -1.56
N LYS A 84 -9.65 10.71 -1.12
CA LYS A 84 -9.35 12.12 -1.45
C LYS A 84 -8.48 12.27 -2.69
N ILE A 85 -7.74 11.22 -3.07
CA ILE A 85 -6.82 11.25 -4.20
C ILE A 85 -7.59 11.10 -5.50
N LYS A 86 -7.25 11.93 -6.49
CA LYS A 86 -7.90 11.96 -7.80
C LYS A 86 -6.90 11.75 -8.92
N ILE A 87 -7.39 11.25 -10.05
CA ILE A 87 -6.62 11.28 -11.31
C ILE A 87 -6.23 12.74 -11.60
N GLY A 88 -4.96 12.95 -11.85
CA GLY A 88 -4.38 14.27 -12.08
C GLY A 88 -3.74 14.93 -10.86
N ASP A 89 -3.91 14.37 -9.66
CA ASP A 89 -3.08 14.70 -8.49
C ASP A 89 -1.63 14.21 -8.70
N PHE A 90 -0.74 14.59 -7.79
CA PHE A 90 0.66 14.18 -7.82
C PHE A 90 1.00 13.27 -6.64
N VAL A 91 1.88 12.30 -6.87
CA VAL A 91 2.58 11.58 -5.81
C VAL A 91 4.02 12.10 -5.72
N ILE A 92 4.46 12.33 -4.49
CA ILE A 92 5.78 12.87 -4.15
C ILE A 92 6.46 11.85 -3.23
N ILE A 93 7.60 11.32 -3.67
CA ILE A 93 8.39 10.34 -2.94
C ILE A 93 9.75 10.99 -2.61
N PRO A 94 9.89 11.57 -1.41
CA PRO A 94 11.15 12.16 -0.98
C PRO A 94 12.17 11.06 -0.67
N ARG A 95 13.39 11.22 -1.18
CA ARG A 95 14.53 10.33 -0.98
C ARG A 95 15.69 11.11 -0.37
N PRO A 96 15.60 11.49 0.92
CA PRO A 96 16.62 12.31 1.56
C PRO A 96 18.01 11.63 1.56
N GLY A 97 18.05 10.29 1.62
CA GLY A 97 19.30 9.52 1.51
C GLY A 97 19.98 9.63 0.15
N ASP A 98 19.21 9.87 -0.90
CA ASP A 98 19.67 9.97 -2.29
C ASP A 98 19.78 11.45 -2.75
N GLY A 99 19.45 12.41 -1.87
CA GLY A 99 19.44 13.83 -2.17
C GLY A 99 18.40 14.26 -3.22
N ASN A 100 17.41 13.43 -3.52
CA ASN A 100 16.44 13.67 -4.58
C ASN A 100 14.98 13.47 -4.13
N CYS A 101 14.05 13.82 -5.03
CA CYS A 101 12.62 13.66 -4.80
C CYS A 101 11.95 13.28 -6.12
N HIS A 102 11.20 12.18 -6.11
CA HIS A 102 10.47 11.73 -7.29
C HIS A 102 9.05 12.29 -7.25
N ILE A 103 8.62 12.87 -8.38
CA ILE A 103 7.29 13.45 -8.53
C ILE A 103 6.66 12.86 -9.78
N SER A 104 5.50 12.22 -9.61
CA SER A 104 4.74 11.62 -10.70
C SER A 104 3.29 12.03 -10.64
N LYS A 105 2.66 12.18 -11.81
CA LYS A 105 1.22 12.45 -11.92
C LYS A 105 0.44 11.16 -11.82
N ILE A 106 -0.64 11.16 -11.05
CA ILE A 106 -1.53 10.01 -10.89
C ILE A 106 -2.41 9.91 -12.13
N ILE A 107 -2.25 8.85 -12.90
CA ILE A 107 -2.99 8.60 -14.15
C ILE A 107 -4.12 7.58 -13.98
N SER A 108 -4.11 6.81 -12.90
CA SER A 108 -5.12 5.79 -12.55
C SER A 108 -5.44 5.81 -11.06
N GLY A 109 -6.65 5.39 -10.70
CA GLY A 109 -7.06 5.26 -9.30
C GLY A 109 -6.39 4.09 -8.57
N PHE A 110 -6.72 3.94 -7.29
CA PHE A 110 -6.29 2.78 -6.50
C PHE A 110 -7.07 1.53 -6.89
N GLU A 111 -6.39 0.39 -6.91
CA GLU A 111 -6.98 -0.92 -7.12
C GLU A 111 -6.54 -1.89 -6.04
N VAL A 112 -7.40 -2.85 -5.72
CA VAL A 112 -7.05 -4.02 -4.91
C VAL A 112 -6.80 -5.19 -5.87
N SER A 113 -5.57 -5.72 -5.88
CA SER A 113 -5.17 -6.83 -6.74
C SER A 113 -4.97 -8.12 -5.94
N ASP A 114 -5.59 -9.20 -6.40
CA ASP A 114 -5.52 -10.55 -5.78
C ASP A 114 -4.20 -11.27 -6.10
N SER A 115 -3.63 -10.97 -7.26
CA SER A 115 -2.37 -11.54 -7.78
C SER A 115 -1.57 -10.42 -8.43
N PRO A 116 -1.00 -9.51 -7.61
CA PRO A 116 -0.18 -8.43 -8.13
C PRO A 116 1.09 -8.98 -8.78
N ASP A 117 1.43 -8.39 -9.92
CA ASP A 117 2.66 -8.64 -10.68
C ASP A 117 3.94 -8.33 -9.89
N TRP A 118 3.83 -7.50 -8.84
CA TRP A 118 4.90 -7.14 -7.90
C TRP A 118 5.01 -8.05 -6.66
N ALA A 119 4.15 -9.06 -6.52
CA ALA A 119 4.06 -9.86 -5.28
C ALA A 119 5.38 -10.59 -4.94
N GLU A 120 6.00 -11.26 -5.91
CA GLU A 120 7.23 -12.03 -5.67
C GLU A 120 8.41 -11.11 -5.34
N ASP A 121 8.59 -10.02 -6.09
CA ASP A 121 9.59 -9.00 -5.81
C ASP A 121 9.47 -8.46 -4.37
N TYR A 122 8.25 -8.25 -3.88
CA TYR A 122 8.03 -7.81 -2.51
C TYR A 122 8.35 -8.91 -1.48
N LEU A 123 8.08 -10.18 -1.80
CA LEU A 123 8.47 -11.30 -0.94
C LEU A 123 9.98 -11.45 -0.84
N GLU A 124 10.69 -11.37 -1.96
CA GLU A 124 12.15 -11.36 -2.01
C GLU A 124 12.71 -10.20 -1.17
N LEU A 125 12.19 -8.98 -1.37
CA LEU A 125 12.59 -7.82 -0.59
C LEU A 125 12.40 -8.04 0.92
N ARG A 126 11.33 -8.71 1.34
CA ARG A 126 11.11 -9.05 2.76
C ARG A 126 12.10 -10.09 3.27
N ARG A 127 12.37 -11.16 2.50
CA ARG A 127 13.36 -12.19 2.85
C ARG A 127 14.73 -11.54 3.10
N ASP A 128 15.15 -10.65 2.21
CA ASP A 128 16.44 -9.94 2.30
C ASP A 128 16.52 -9.02 3.54
N ASN A 129 15.39 -8.44 3.95
CA ASN A 129 15.29 -7.56 5.11
C ASN A 129 14.89 -8.28 6.41
N LYS A 130 14.81 -9.62 6.40
CA LYS A 130 14.41 -10.46 7.56
C LYS A 130 13.06 -10.07 8.17
N LEU A 131 12.09 -9.71 7.30
CA LEU A 131 10.73 -9.35 7.69
C LEU A 131 9.74 -10.52 7.66
#